data_AF-A0A838R118-F1
#
_entry.id   AF-A0A838R118-F1
#
_cell.length_a   1.000
_cell.length_b   1.000
_cell.length_c   1.000
_cell.angle_alpha   90.00
_cell.angle_beta   90.00
_cell.angle_gamma   90.00
#
_symmetry.space_group_name_H-M   'P 1'
#
loop_
_entity.id
_entity.type
_entity.pdbx_description
1 polymer ?
#
loop_
_entity_poly.entity_id
_entity_poly.type
_entity_poly.pdbx_seq_one_letter_code
_entity_poly.pdbx_strand_id
1 'polypeptide(L)'
;MNRASSYAMPLNLSILSPHAAWFGILGALLSGAAPQRPAHAITIDMEYTDEGDTEPHPENPTWDPAGVILKAHFQAAKTIWESLLPGGGTYSFDYHWDDDIGENTLGLATDTPLDTYIEINPNFNWFADPTPGDDKEFSTMNNQKLFGGLSGSEKSTYFPGTAPPDALEVSFSRSGIPSSSALITLSASGQTIPSPSGPVPVAASNGYDLLSVILHEMGHILGINGVEPGEYNIYPHHVGGLVDVLVLEDSDSGHLAGDATTPGFLMNPGTPPGRRYYPSATDVLVIAEDQGITDVHLQRVGSISGGAWGDQSKWIGADVPDRTQDVYIRHGGVSTLNADAEAKSLIIGSGSSVAVQDRQLSVDGTLTFNGAAVSMAPGGTIEANTINGTNGTLTTTAGSMVRFNGFTAGTSTSASFNGSVAIGYNTAQAGSGTFFSSFDPSTISNWNVAEQLAVGDKNTSSTLIIDNGATFVSASGRVGAGTIGSGQGTVNIDGLGSSWTTSGALAVRSGLLSIANQGRLTVGGALDVRGASGVASQVNIASSGTLFVTGGVTVGPF
;
A
#
# COMPACT_ATOMS: atom_id res chain seq x y z
N MET A 1 26.15 -89.58 -2.59
CA MET A 1 26.20 -88.72 -3.79
C MET A 1 25.41 -87.45 -3.50
N ASN A 2 26.05 -86.32 -3.76
CA ASN A 2 25.57 -84.95 -3.96
C ASN A 2 24.95 -84.11 -2.83
N ARG A 3 25.69 -83.02 -2.58
CA ARG A 3 25.49 -81.83 -1.77
C ARG A 3 24.36 -80.93 -2.32
N ALA A 4 23.77 -80.13 -1.43
CA ALA A 4 23.58 -78.69 -1.66
C ALA A 4 23.34 -77.94 -0.33
N SER A 5 24.29 -77.05 -0.03
CA SER A 5 24.24 -75.89 0.87
C SER A 5 23.22 -74.85 0.32
N SER A 6 22.65 -73.85 1.00
CA SER A 6 23.30 -72.79 1.79
C SER A 6 22.26 -71.76 2.32
N TYR A 7 22.65 -71.08 3.40
CA TYR A 7 22.35 -69.70 3.85
C TYR A 7 20.91 -69.24 4.18
N ALA A 8 20.64 -69.17 5.49
CA ALA A 8 19.70 -68.23 6.10
C ALA A 8 20.49 -67.02 6.65
N MET A 9 20.06 -65.80 6.30
CA MET A 9 20.51 -64.56 6.96
C MET A 9 19.43 -64.06 7.93
N PRO A 10 19.80 -63.50 9.10
CA PRO A 10 18.85 -62.84 9.99
C PRO A 10 18.60 -61.39 9.54
N LEU A 11 17.33 -61.02 9.40
CA LEU A 11 16.90 -59.62 9.29
C LEU A 11 17.03 -58.94 10.66
N ASN A 12 18.01 -58.06 10.80
CA ASN A 12 18.07 -57.09 11.89
C ASN A 12 17.13 -55.92 11.55
N LEU A 13 16.05 -55.78 12.33
CA LEU A 13 15.14 -54.65 12.28
C LEU A 13 15.70 -53.53 13.18
N SER A 14 16.46 -52.61 12.60
CA SER A 14 16.88 -51.38 13.28
C SER A 14 15.76 -50.34 13.20
N ILE A 15 15.20 -49.98 14.35
CA ILE A 15 14.27 -48.87 14.54
C ILE A 15 15.08 -47.57 14.38
N LEU A 16 14.87 -46.86 13.28
CA LEU A 16 15.39 -45.50 13.06
C LEU A 16 14.39 -44.48 13.60
N SER A 17 14.91 -43.54 14.40
CA SER A 17 14.24 -42.39 15.00
C SER A 17 13.76 -41.37 13.95
N PRO A 18 12.57 -40.76 14.08
CA PRO A 18 12.07 -39.74 13.16
C PRO A 18 12.39 -38.34 13.70
N HIS A 19 13.58 -37.80 13.43
CA HIS A 19 13.83 -36.36 13.62
C HIS A 19 14.60 -35.80 12.43
N ALA A 20 14.14 -34.63 11.97
CA ALA A 20 14.58 -33.86 10.79
C ALA A 20 13.93 -34.27 9.45
N ALA A 21 12.61 -34.13 9.35
CA ALA A 21 11.97 -33.85 8.08
C ALA A 21 12.42 -32.45 7.62
N TRP A 22 13.43 -32.41 6.76
CA TRP A 22 13.79 -31.21 6.01
C TRP A 22 12.63 -30.89 5.06
N PHE A 23 11.84 -29.88 5.39
CA PHE A 23 10.88 -29.28 4.46
C PHE A 23 11.65 -28.57 3.34
N GLY A 24 12.07 -29.33 2.34
CA GLY A 24 12.26 -28.81 1.00
C GLY A 24 10.89 -28.59 0.38
N ILE A 25 10.19 -27.52 0.79
CA ILE A 25 9.01 -27.04 0.08
C ILE A 25 9.53 -26.51 -1.26
N LEU A 26 9.52 -27.38 -2.26
CA LEU A 26 9.55 -26.98 -3.65
C LEU A 26 8.17 -26.39 -3.96
N GLY A 27 7.93 -25.19 -3.42
CA GLY A 27 6.83 -24.34 -3.87
C GLY A 27 7.17 -23.91 -5.28
N ALA A 28 6.79 -24.73 -6.26
CA ALA A 28 6.67 -24.25 -7.61
C ALA A 28 5.63 -23.13 -7.54
N LEU A 29 6.11 -21.88 -7.54
CA LEU A 29 5.31 -20.72 -7.93
C LEU A 29 4.88 -20.99 -9.37
N LEU A 30 3.79 -21.74 -9.53
CA LEU A 30 2.85 -21.49 -10.60
C LEU A 30 2.14 -20.21 -10.17
N SER A 31 2.84 -19.09 -10.31
CA SER A 31 2.19 -17.80 -10.56
C SER A 31 1.43 -18.02 -11.86
N GLY A 32 0.20 -18.54 -11.75
CA GLY A 32 -0.76 -18.45 -12.82
C GLY A 32 -0.80 -16.98 -13.14
N ALA A 33 -0.23 -16.59 -14.28
CA ALA A 33 -0.33 -15.24 -14.77
C ALA A 33 -1.82 -14.96 -14.80
N ALA A 34 -2.30 -14.20 -13.81
CA ALA A 34 -3.65 -13.67 -13.86
C ALA A 34 -3.76 -13.02 -15.24
N PRO A 35 -4.79 -13.34 -16.03
CA PRO A 35 -4.95 -12.74 -17.34
C PRO A 35 -4.82 -11.23 -17.15
N GLN A 36 -3.73 -10.65 -17.68
CA GLN A 36 -3.59 -9.20 -17.68
C GLN A 36 -4.79 -8.70 -18.46
N ARG A 37 -5.70 -8.00 -17.77
CA ARG A 37 -6.83 -7.38 -18.45
C ARG A 37 -6.23 -6.48 -19.54
N PRO A 38 -6.67 -6.59 -20.79
CA PRO A 38 -6.33 -5.60 -21.80
C PRO A 38 -7.02 -4.28 -21.39
N ALA A 39 -6.36 -3.52 -20.52
CA ALA A 39 -6.81 -2.22 -20.07
C ALA A 39 -6.53 -1.22 -21.19
N HIS A 40 -7.56 -0.88 -21.96
CA HIS A 40 -7.54 0.35 -22.73
C HIS A 40 -7.97 1.45 -21.77
N ALA A 41 -7.02 1.94 -20.97
CA ALA A 41 -7.22 3.15 -20.19
C ALA A 41 -7.72 4.27 -21.10
N ILE A 42 -8.53 5.18 -20.53
CA ILE A 42 -8.77 6.44 -21.22
C ILE A 42 -7.42 7.01 -21.65
N THR A 43 -7.38 7.59 -22.82
CA THR A 43 -6.20 8.32 -23.28
C THR A 43 -6.54 9.79 -23.21
N ILE A 44 -5.79 10.55 -22.43
CA ILE A 44 -5.95 12.00 -22.35
C ILE A 44 -4.86 12.64 -23.20
N ASP A 45 -5.21 13.11 -24.38
CA ASP A 45 -4.33 13.91 -25.22
C ASP A 45 -4.50 15.38 -24.81
N MET A 46 -3.39 16.02 -24.45
CA MET A 46 -3.45 17.40 -23.94
C MET A 46 -2.31 18.21 -24.53
N GLU A 47 -2.63 19.40 -25.00
CA GLU A 47 -1.67 20.34 -25.58
C GLU A 47 -1.64 21.61 -24.73
N TYR A 48 -0.43 22.08 -24.40
CA TYR A 48 -0.27 23.36 -23.74
C TYR A 48 -0.34 24.45 -24.81
N THR A 49 -1.30 25.35 -24.70
CA THR A 49 -1.47 26.51 -25.59
C THR A 49 -1.13 27.80 -24.85
N ASP A 50 -1.02 28.90 -25.58
CA ASP A 50 -0.88 30.23 -24.99
C ASP A 50 -1.86 31.20 -25.67
N GLU A 51 -3.10 30.75 -25.90
CA GLU A 51 -4.21 31.47 -26.56
C GLU A 51 -3.92 32.14 -27.92
N GLY A 52 -2.77 31.88 -28.53
CA GLY A 52 -2.32 32.58 -29.74
C GLY A 52 -1.57 33.89 -29.49
N ASP A 53 -1.22 34.17 -28.24
CA ASP A 53 -0.39 35.31 -27.85
C ASP A 53 1.08 35.14 -28.24
N THR A 54 1.72 36.25 -28.62
CA THR A 54 3.14 36.25 -29.01
C THR A 54 4.03 36.28 -27.76
N GLU A 55 5.03 35.38 -27.69
CA GLU A 55 6.03 35.38 -26.61
C GLU A 55 6.64 36.80 -26.36
N PRO A 56 6.79 37.23 -25.10
CA PRO A 56 6.39 36.54 -23.87
C PRO A 56 4.88 36.61 -23.63
N HIS A 57 4.27 35.47 -23.27
CA HIS A 57 2.85 35.36 -22.97
C HIS A 57 2.50 36.22 -21.75
N PRO A 58 1.73 37.30 -21.92
CA PRO A 58 1.50 38.29 -20.87
C PRO A 58 0.70 37.71 -19.70
N GLU A 59 -0.09 36.67 -19.94
CA GLU A 59 -0.96 36.01 -18.96
C GLU A 59 -0.23 34.98 -18.09
N ASN A 60 0.88 34.42 -18.59
CA ASN A 60 1.68 33.47 -17.79
C ASN A 60 2.22 34.16 -16.53
N PRO A 61 2.10 33.53 -15.34
CA PRO A 61 2.62 34.12 -14.14
C PRO A 61 4.14 34.22 -14.22
N THR A 62 4.70 35.30 -13.68
CA THR A 62 6.15 35.57 -13.70
C THR A 62 7.03 34.44 -13.11
N TRP A 63 6.44 33.54 -12.30
CA TRP A 63 7.12 32.38 -11.72
C TRP A 63 6.96 31.08 -12.54
N ASP A 64 6.11 31.08 -13.58
CA ASP A 64 5.98 30.00 -14.58
C ASP A 64 5.83 30.55 -16.02
N PRO A 65 6.76 31.39 -16.51
CA PRO A 65 6.59 32.13 -17.77
C PRO A 65 6.51 31.24 -19.02
N ALA A 66 6.88 29.96 -18.90
CA ALA A 66 6.86 28.98 -19.99
C ALA A 66 5.93 27.78 -19.70
N GLY A 67 5.04 27.91 -18.71
CA GLY A 67 4.08 26.87 -18.33
C GLY A 67 4.70 25.55 -17.85
N VAL A 68 5.99 25.52 -17.49
CA VAL A 68 6.71 24.28 -17.13
C VAL A 68 6.11 23.63 -15.89
N ILE A 69 5.75 24.45 -14.90
CA ILE A 69 5.10 23.97 -13.69
C ILE A 69 3.69 23.49 -14.02
N LEU A 70 2.93 24.26 -14.79
CA LEU A 70 1.57 23.88 -15.19
C LEU A 70 1.56 22.54 -15.94
N LYS A 71 2.41 22.38 -16.97
CA LYS A 71 2.59 21.12 -17.73
C LYS A 71 2.87 19.93 -16.83
N ALA A 72 3.71 20.09 -15.80
CA ALA A 72 4.03 19.00 -14.87
C ALA A 72 2.82 18.58 -14.02
N HIS A 73 1.97 19.54 -13.63
CA HIS A 73 0.75 19.25 -12.86
C HIS A 73 -0.32 18.60 -13.72
N PHE A 74 -0.55 19.08 -14.94
CA PHE A 74 -1.44 18.42 -15.91
C PHE A 74 -0.98 17.00 -16.22
N GLN A 75 0.34 16.75 -16.35
CA GLN A 75 0.85 15.39 -16.56
C GLN A 75 0.59 14.47 -15.35
N ALA A 76 0.67 15.00 -14.13
CA ALA A 76 0.32 14.25 -12.92
C ALA A 76 -1.19 13.96 -12.86
N ALA A 77 -2.04 14.96 -13.15
CA ALA A 77 -3.49 14.82 -13.19
C ALA A 77 -3.94 13.81 -14.27
N LYS A 78 -3.35 13.89 -15.48
CA LYS A 78 -3.50 12.88 -16.54
C LYS A 78 -3.19 11.47 -16.02
N THR A 79 -2.03 11.28 -15.41
CA THR A 79 -1.62 9.96 -14.88
C THR A 79 -2.63 9.43 -13.85
N ILE A 80 -3.18 10.30 -13.01
CA ILE A 80 -4.20 9.94 -12.03
C ILE A 80 -5.49 9.52 -12.74
N TRP A 81 -6.05 10.34 -13.61
CA TRP A 81 -7.32 10.03 -14.30
C TRP A 81 -7.24 8.81 -15.22
N GLU A 82 -6.16 8.67 -16.00
CA GLU A 82 -5.94 7.49 -16.85
C GLU A 82 -5.87 6.19 -16.01
N SER A 83 -5.31 6.26 -14.81
CA SER A 83 -5.26 5.10 -13.90
C SER A 83 -6.63 4.72 -13.31
N LEU A 84 -7.51 5.70 -13.12
CA LEU A 84 -8.82 5.50 -12.47
C LEU A 84 -9.88 4.95 -13.44
N LEU A 85 -9.72 5.22 -14.74
CA LEU A 85 -10.68 4.88 -15.80
C LEU A 85 -10.03 3.98 -16.88
N PRO A 86 -9.68 2.72 -16.55
CA PRO A 86 -8.93 1.80 -17.40
C PRO A 86 -9.70 1.24 -18.63
N GLY A 87 -10.94 1.68 -18.90
CA GLY A 87 -11.82 1.09 -19.92
C GLY A 87 -12.56 2.09 -20.81
N GLY A 88 -12.02 3.29 -21.04
CA GLY A 88 -12.73 4.37 -21.75
C GLY A 88 -12.09 4.83 -23.07
N GLY A 89 -12.58 5.97 -23.56
CA GLY A 89 -12.20 6.58 -24.85
C GLY A 89 -10.98 7.50 -24.81
N THR A 90 -10.77 8.23 -25.91
CA THR A 90 -9.77 9.30 -26.00
C THR A 90 -10.43 10.64 -25.75
N TYR A 91 -9.87 11.43 -24.85
CA TYR A 91 -10.24 12.81 -24.57
C TYR A 91 -9.12 13.71 -25.04
N SER A 92 -9.46 14.82 -25.68
CA SER A 92 -8.49 15.80 -26.17
C SER A 92 -8.90 17.19 -25.72
N PHE A 93 -7.98 17.95 -25.14
CA PHE A 93 -8.22 19.34 -24.76
C PHE A 93 -6.92 20.13 -24.66
N ASP A 94 -7.03 21.44 -24.81
CA ASP A 94 -5.91 22.36 -24.62
C ASP A 94 -5.89 22.89 -23.19
N TYR A 95 -4.75 23.40 -22.72
CA TYR A 95 -4.69 24.04 -21.40
C TYR A 95 -3.65 25.15 -21.32
N HIS A 96 -3.92 26.14 -20.49
CA HIS A 96 -3.09 27.34 -20.35
C HIS A 96 -3.38 28.11 -19.06
N TRP A 97 -2.54 29.11 -18.78
CA TRP A 97 -2.85 30.16 -17.81
C TRP A 97 -3.71 31.21 -18.47
N ASP A 98 -4.76 31.69 -17.80
CA ASP A 98 -5.60 32.79 -18.28
C ASP A 98 -6.04 33.67 -17.10
N ASP A 99 -5.80 34.98 -17.19
CA ASP A 99 -6.21 35.95 -16.16
C ASP A 99 -7.60 36.58 -16.40
N ASP A 100 -8.26 36.25 -17.52
CA ASP A 100 -9.59 36.71 -17.91
C ASP A 100 -10.74 35.79 -17.46
N ILE A 101 -10.46 34.62 -16.86
CA ILE A 101 -11.49 33.72 -16.27
C ILE A 101 -12.13 34.22 -14.96
N GLY A 102 -12.31 35.52 -14.76
CA GLY A 102 -13.01 36.09 -13.61
C GLY A 102 -12.23 36.04 -12.28
N GLU A 103 -12.34 37.12 -11.50
CA GLU A 103 -11.48 37.37 -10.32
C GLU A 103 -11.60 36.35 -9.17
N ASN A 104 -12.65 35.53 -9.14
CA ASN A 104 -12.90 34.56 -8.07
C ASN A 104 -12.89 33.10 -8.56
N THR A 105 -12.51 32.85 -9.81
CA THR A 105 -12.49 31.52 -10.40
C THR A 105 -11.07 30.99 -10.41
N LEU A 106 -10.85 29.81 -9.81
CA LEU A 106 -9.52 29.19 -9.72
C LEU A 106 -9.08 28.59 -11.06
N GLY A 107 -10.01 27.94 -11.75
CA GLY A 107 -9.86 27.34 -13.06
C GLY A 107 -11.22 27.25 -13.76
N LEU A 108 -11.21 27.04 -15.07
CA LEU A 108 -12.41 26.89 -15.87
C LEU A 108 -12.20 25.84 -16.94
N ALA A 109 -13.03 24.81 -16.93
CA ALA A 109 -13.17 23.88 -18.05
C ALA A 109 -14.23 24.39 -19.03
N THR A 110 -13.84 24.56 -20.29
CA THR A 110 -14.75 24.89 -21.40
C THR A 110 -14.82 23.70 -22.34
N ASP A 111 -16.02 23.16 -22.54
CA ASP A 111 -16.28 22.10 -23.52
C ASP A 111 -17.33 22.57 -24.52
N THR A 112 -16.87 22.96 -25.71
CA THR A 112 -17.73 23.37 -26.81
C THR A 112 -17.48 22.52 -28.05
N PRO A 113 -18.42 22.46 -29.01
CA PRO A 113 -18.21 21.71 -30.25
C PRO A 113 -17.03 22.19 -31.12
N LEU A 114 -16.46 23.37 -30.83
CA LEU A 114 -15.37 23.96 -31.58
C LEU A 114 -14.04 23.82 -30.83
N ASP A 115 -14.07 24.11 -29.53
CA ASP A 115 -12.88 24.18 -28.67
C ASP A 115 -13.18 23.51 -27.32
N THR A 116 -12.24 22.69 -26.85
CA THR A 116 -12.25 22.06 -25.52
C THR A 116 -10.93 22.43 -24.84
N TYR A 117 -10.99 23.18 -23.73
CA TYR A 117 -9.79 23.63 -23.04
C TYR A 117 -10.01 23.81 -21.53
N ILE A 118 -8.90 23.88 -20.80
CA ILE A 118 -8.87 24.18 -19.36
C ILE A 118 -7.97 25.40 -19.11
N GLU A 119 -8.57 26.44 -18.56
CA GLU A 119 -7.91 27.67 -18.14
C GLU A 119 -7.62 27.63 -16.63
N ILE A 120 -6.45 28.12 -16.20
CA ILE A 120 -6.12 28.28 -14.78
C ILE A 120 -5.77 29.74 -14.48
N ASN A 121 -6.35 30.29 -13.41
CA ASN A 121 -6.16 31.70 -13.09
C ASN A 121 -4.81 31.97 -12.41
N PRO A 122 -3.88 32.72 -13.03
CA PRO A 122 -2.53 32.95 -12.50
C PRO A 122 -2.50 33.90 -11.29
N ASN A 123 -3.60 34.61 -10.99
CA ASN A 123 -3.65 35.65 -9.96
C ASN A 123 -3.90 35.15 -8.54
N PHE A 124 -4.06 33.83 -8.35
CA PHE A 124 -4.25 33.23 -7.03
C PHE A 124 -2.94 32.92 -6.31
N ASN A 125 -3.04 32.78 -4.99
CA ASN A 125 -1.94 32.28 -4.16
C ASN A 125 -1.84 30.76 -4.31
N TRP A 126 -1.17 30.31 -5.36
CA TRP A 126 -0.97 28.89 -5.65
C TRP A 126 0.06 28.24 -4.75
N PHE A 127 -0.21 27.00 -4.33
CA PHE A 127 0.82 26.03 -4.04
C PHE A 127 1.06 25.21 -5.31
N ALA A 128 2.22 25.48 -5.93
CA ALA A 128 2.73 24.73 -7.07
C ALA A 128 3.73 23.68 -6.56
N ASP A 129 3.32 22.42 -6.60
CA ASP A 129 4.11 21.29 -6.13
C ASP A 129 5.26 21.01 -7.11
N PRO A 130 6.54 21.03 -6.66
CA PRO A 130 7.65 20.65 -7.54
C PRO A 130 7.62 19.15 -7.91
N THR A 131 6.91 18.32 -7.15
CA THR A 131 6.78 16.87 -7.32
C THR A 131 5.32 16.44 -7.17
N PRO A 132 4.40 16.87 -8.06
CA PRO A 132 2.95 16.67 -7.91
C PRO A 132 2.51 15.21 -7.79
N GLY A 133 3.37 14.24 -8.07
CA GLY A 133 3.10 12.81 -7.90
C GLY A 133 3.51 12.16 -6.57
N ASP A 134 4.16 12.87 -5.62
CA ASP A 134 4.75 12.21 -4.43
C ASP A 134 4.23 12.64 -3.04
N ASP A 135 3.34 13.65 -2.97
CA ASP A 135 2.58 14.06 -1.77
C ASP A 135 3.42 14.41 -0.52
N LYS A 136 4.72 14.65 -0.63
CA LYS A 136 5.61 14.81 0.53
C LYS A 136 5.29 16.06 1.36
N GLU A 137 4.62 17.02 0.75
CA GLU A 137 4.25 18.31 1.31
C GLU A 137 2.95 18.22 2.13
N PHE A 138 2.28 17.06 2.10
CA PHE A 138 1.01 16.83 2.75
C PHE A 138 1.13 15.81 3.88
N SER A 139 0.26 15.94 4.87
CA SER A 139 0.19 15.00 5.98
C SER A 139 -0.11 13.60 5.49
N THR A 140 0.54 12.59 6.09
CA THR A 140 0.19 11.18 5.89
C THR A 140 -1.16 10.79 6.50
N MET A 141 -1.77 11.70 7.29
CA MET A 141 -3.14 11.56 7.76
C MET A 141 -4.10 11.81 6.60
N ASN A 142 -4.77 10.75 6.18
CA ASN A 142 -5.79 10.81 5.13
C ASN A 142 -7.10 11.34 5.72
N ASN A 143 -7.64 12.41 5.15
CA ASN A 143 -8.99 12.88 5.45
C ASN A 143 -9.99 12.21 4.49
N GLN A 144 -10.10 10.88 4.58
CA GLN A 144 -11.08 10.10 3.84
C GLN A 144 -12.46 10.26 4.52
N LYS A 145 -13.46 10.73 3.77
CA LYS A 145 -14.86 10.72 4.21
C LYS A 145 -15.60 9.60 3.48
N LEU A 146 -16.33 8.80 4.25
CA LEU A 146 -17.17 7.73 3.71
C LEU A 146 -18.63 8.11 3.84
N PHE A 147 -19.48 7.59 2.95
CA PHE A 147 -20.93 7.74 3.04
C PHE A 147 -21.45 7.36 4.43
N GLY A 148 -20.97 6.24 5.00
CA GLY A 148 -21.36 5.78 6.33
C GLY A 148 -21.10 6.78 7.47
N GLY A 149 -20.15 7.70 7.28
CA GLY A 149 -19.81 8.75 8.25
C GLY A 149 -20.61 10.05 8.10
N LEU A 150 -21.44 10.18 7.06
CA LEU A 150 -22.32 11.33 6.87
C LEU A 150 -23.47 11.32 7.89
N SER A 151 -23.92 12.51 8.29
CA SER A 151 -25.12 12.65 9.10
C SER A 151 -26.36 12.21 8.33
N GLY A 152 -27.45 11.83 9.02
CA GLY A 152 -28.67 11.39 8.34
C GLY A 152 -29.24 12.42 7.37
N SER A 153 -29.15 13.71 7.70
CA SER A 153 -29.54 14.80 6.81
C SER A 153 -28.62 14.93 5.60
N GLU A 154 -27.30 14.82 5.80
CA GLU A 154 -26.34 14.85 4.69
C GLU A 154 -26.57 13.69 3.71
N LYS A 155 -26.82 12.47 4.23
CA LYS A 155 -27.15 11.32 3.40
C LYS A 155 -28.36 11.61 2.51
N SER A 156 -29.45 12.13 3.08
CA SER A 156 -30.66 12.44 2.29
C SER A 156 -30.52 13.64 1.36
N THR A 157 -29.65 14.59 1.69
CA THR A 157 -29.44 15.78 0.85
C THR A 157 -28.62 15.44 -0.38
N TYR A 158 -27.48 14.77 -0.19
CA TYR A 158 -26.51 14.56 -1.29
C TYR A 158 -26.70 13.24 -2.03
N PHE A 159 -27.45 12.30 -1.43
CA PHE A 159 -27.79 11.02 -2.05
C PHE A 159 -29.32 10.81 -2.00
N PRO A 160 -30.07 11.49 -2.89
CA PRO A 160 -31.54 11.52 -2.84
C PRO A 160 -32.20 10.18 -3.21
N GLY A 161 -31.46 9.28 -3.87
CA GLY A 161 -31.91 7.94 -4.25
C GLY A 161 -31.71 6.86 -3.18
N THR A 162 -31.45 5.63 -3.63
CA THR A 162 -31.07 4.50 -2.79
C THR A 162 -29.73 4.80 -2.10
N ALA A 163 -29.70 4.63 -0.78
CA ALA A 163 -28.49 4.82 0.00
C ALA A 163 -27.36 3.89 -0.50
N PRO A 164 -26.20 4.43 -0.91
CA PRO A 164 -25.05 3.62 -1.28
C PRO A 164 -24.50 2.83 -0.08
N PRO A 165 -23.57 1.88 -0.31
CA PRO A 165 -22.90 1.19 0.77
C PRO A 165 -22.14 2.17 1.67
N ASP A 166 -22.15 1.94 2.98
CA ASP A 166 -21.44 2.80 3.95
C ASP A 166 -19.93 2.92 3.66
N ALA A 167 -19.36 1.98 2.89
CA ALA A 167 -17.97 1.96 2.46
C ALA A 167 -17.65 2.86 1.25
N LEU A 168 -18.65 3.45 0.58
CA LEU A 168 -18.43 4.37 -0.54
C LEU A 168 -17.65 5.61 -0.06
N GLU A 169 -16.53 5.92 -0.70
CA GLU A 169 -15.78 7.13 -0.45
C GLU A 169 -16.44 8.32 -1.15
N VAL A 170 -16.73 9.37 -0.39
CA VAL A 170 -17.39 10.60 -0.88
C VAL A 170 -16.44 11.79 -0.88
N SER A 171 -15.27 11.67 -0.26
CA SER A 171 -14.23 12.71 -0.28
C SER A 171 -12.90 12.11 0.13
N PHE A 172 -11.83 12.62 -0.47
CA PHE A 172 -10.47 12.38 -0.02
C PHE A 172 -9.64 13.64 -0.15
N SER A 173 -9.03 14.07 0.97
CA SER A 173 -8.06 15.14 0.95
C SER A 173 -6.90 14.90 1.92
N ARG A 174 -5.84 15.68 1.76
CA ARG A 174 -4.72 15.77 2.69
C ARG A 174 -4.46 17.21 3.06
N SER A 175 -4.03 17.43 4.31
CA SER A 175 -3.69 18.75 4.81
C SER A 175 -2.23 19.08 4.51
N GLY A 176 -1.96 20.26 3.98
CA GLY A 176 -0.60 20.74 3.76
C GLY A 176 0.18 20.89 5.07
N ILE A 177 1.45 20.53 5.07
CA ILE A 177 2.31 20.63 6.25
C ILE A 177 2.89 22.06 6.33
N PRO A 178 2.87 22.74 7.49
CA PRO A 178 3.39 24.11 7.60
C PRO A 178 4.85 24.30 7.15
N SER A 179 5.67 23.26 7.25
CA SER A 179 7.10 23.29 6.90
C SER A 179 7.41 22.96 5.45
N SER A 180 6.41 22.61 4.63
CA SER A 180 6.61 22.40 3.20
C SER A 180 6.72 23.77 2.52
N SER A 181 7.90 24.38 2.57
CA SER A 181 8.18 25.51 1.69
C SER A 181 8.00 25.02 0.25
N ALA A 182 7.25 25.76 -0.57
CA ALA A 182 7.38 25.67 -2.03
C ALA A 182 8.78 26.18 -2.39
N LEU A 183 9.79 25.38 -2.10
CA LEU A 183 11.15 25.63 -2.53
C LEU A 183 11.14 25.36 -4.02
N ILE A 184 10.81 26.40 -4.81
CA ILE A 184 11.17 26.45 -6.22
C ILE A 184 12.70 26.50 -6.27
N THR A 185 13.33 25.36 -6.09
CA THR A 185 14.70 25.14 -6.54
C THR A 185 14.61 24.51 -7.92
N LEU A 186 13.86 25.16 -8.83
CA LEU A 186 13.97 24.85 -10.25
C LEU A 186 15.27 25.46 -10.74
N SER A 187 16.35 24.70 -10.65
CA SER A 187 17.47 24.94 -11.52
C SER A 187 18.17 23.63 -11.85
N ALA A 188 18.08 23.23 -13.12
CA ALA A 188 19.11 22.40 -13.73
C ALA A 188 20.44 23.20 -13.90
N SER A 189 20.44 24.50 -13.57
CA SER A 189 21.53 25.46 -13.84
C SER A 189 22.09 26.20 -12.61
N GLY A 190 21.62 25.95 -11.39
CA GLY A 190 22.07 26.64 -10.16
C GLY A 190 21.56 28.07 -9.99
N GLN A 191 20.64 28.55 -10.82
CA GLN A 191 20.20 29.95 -10.81
C GLN A 191 19.00 30.18 -9.89
N THR A 192 19.21 30.92 -8.79
CA THR A 192 18.13 31.51 -8.00
C THR A 192 17.44 32.60 -8.81
N ILE A 193 16.16 32.43 -9.14
CA ILE A 193 15.35 33.46 -9.80
C ILE A 193 14.98 34.53 -8.74
N PRO A 194 15.28 35.82 -8.97
CA PRO A 194 14.90 36.88 -8.05
C PRO A 194 13.38 36.99 -7.93
N SER A 195 12.89 37.17 -6.70
CA SER A 195 11.47 37.30 -6.36
C SER A 195 10.78 38.33 -7.26
N PRO A 196 9.85 37.91 -8.15
CA PRO A 196 9.07 38.83 -8.95
C PRO A 196 7.98 39.50 -8.09
N SER A 197 7.40 40.59 -8.60
CA SER A 197 6.37 41.41 -7.95
C SER A 197 4.94 40.84 -8.04
N GLY A 198 4.78 39.52 -8.17
CA GLY A 198 3.49 38.81 -8.18
C GLY A 198 3.36 37.82 -7.01
N PRO A 199 2.20 37.17 -6.82
CA PRO A 199 2.05 36.12 -5.82
C PRO A 199 3.03 34.98 -6.13
N VAL A 200 4.05 34.81 -5.28
CA VAL A 200 5.01 33.71 -5.37
C VAL A 200 4.33 32.44 -4.83
N PRO A 201 4.62 31.24 -5.37
CA PRO A 201 4.11 30.01 -4.81
C PRO A 201 4.34 29.92 -3.30
N VAL A 202 3.26 29.67 -2.58
CA VAL A 202 3.24 29.66 -1.11
C VAL A 202 3.42 28.24 -0.59
N ALA A 203 3.63 28.07 0.72
CA ALA A 203 3.67 26.75 1.33
C ALA A 203 2.33 25.99 1.14
N ALA A 204 2.38 24.66 1.04
CA ALA A 204 1.20 23.81 0.85
C ALA A 204 0.09 23.99 1.89
N SER A 205 0.42 24.51 3.08
CA SER A 205 -0.54 24.82 4.15
C SER A 205 -1.33 26.13 3.95
N ASN A 206 -0.93 26.99 3.01
CA ASN A 206 -1.50 28.33 2.83
C ASN A 206 -2.02 28.61 1.42
N GLY A 207 -1.61 27.82 0.42
CA GLY A 207 -1.98 28.03 -0.98
C GLY A 207 -3.12 27.15 -1.45
N TYR A 208 -3.78 27.57 -2.53
CA TYR A 208 -4.64 26.69 -3.31
C TYR A 208 -3.76 25.65 -4.00
N ASP A 209 -4.05 24.36 -3.83
CA ASP A 209 -3.25 23.30 -4.46
C ASP A 209 -3.56 23.23 -5.95
N LEU A 210 -2.56 23.56 -6.78
CA LEU A 210 -2.73 23.62 -8.23
C LEU A 210 -3.16 22.27 -8.83
N LEU A 211 -2.64 21.16 -8.30
CA LEU A 211 -3.01 19.82 -8.76
C LEU A 211 -4.49 19.52 -8.51
N SER A 212 -5.03 19.92 -7.35
CA SER A 212 -6.43 19.71 -7.00
C SER A 212 -7.37 20.43 -7.95
N VAL A 213 -7.06 21.69 -8.31
CA VAL A 213 -7.87 22.46 -9.27
C VAL A 213 -7.80 21.82 -10.64
N ILE A 214 -6.61 21.44 -11.13
CA ILE A 214 -6.48 20.77 -12.43
C ILE A 214 -7.24 19.43 -12.45
N LEU A 215 -7.18 18.64 -11.37
CA LEU A 215 -7.95 17.40 -11.25
C LEU A 215 -9.46 17.67 -11.32
N HIS A 216 -9.93 18.75 -10.71
CA HIS A 216 -11.32 19.21 -10.75
C HIS A 216 -11.73 19.59 -12.18
N GLU A 217 -10.99 20.50 -12.83
CA GLU A 217 -11.31 20.94 -14.18
C GLU A 217 -11.30 19.79 -15.20
N MET A 218 -10.35 18.86 -15.07
CA MET A 218 -10.33 17.63 -15.88
C MET A 218 -11.57 16.76 -15.64
N GLY A 219 -12.13 16.75 -14.43
CA GLY A 219 -13.36 16.02 -14.13
C GLY A 219 -14.58 16.56 -14.89
N HIS A 220 -14.61 17.86 -15.21
CA HIS A 220 -15.66 18.42 -16.07
C HIS A 220 -15.54 17.91 -17.51
N ILE A 221 -14.34 17.92 -18.09
CA ILE A 221 -14.08 17.39 -19.44
C ILE A 221 -14.41 15.89 -19.53
N LEU A 222 -14.20 15.17 -18.42
CA LEU A 222 -14.43 13.73 -18.36
C LEU A 222 -15.90 13.35 -18.11
N GLY A 223 -16.80 14.24 -17.68
CA GLY A 223 -18.23 13.89 -17.62
C GLY A 223 -19.13 14.70 -16.69
N ILE A 224 -18.60 15.40 -15.69
CA ILE A 224 -19.44 16.22 -14.79
C ILE A 224 -19.50 17.64 -15.35
N ASN A 225 -20.29 17.88 -16.40
CA ASN A 225 -20.27 19.15 -17.17
C ASN A 225 -21.60 19.95 -17.14
N GLY A 226 -22.60 19.51 -16.38
CA GLY A 226 -23.84 20.25 -16.17
C GLY A 226 -24.84 20.20 -17.31
N VAL A 227 -24.65 19.29 -18.27
CA VAL A 227 -25.58 19.09 -19.39
C VAL A 227 -26.89 18.46 -18.93
N GLU A 228 -26.87 17.66 -17.87
CA GLU A 228 -28.05 16.97 -17.32
C GLU A 228 -28.38 17.47 -15.91
N PRO A 229 -29.22 18.52 -15.77
CA PRO A 229 -29.53 19.09 -14.47
C PRO A 229 -30.25 18.08 -13.57
N GLY A 230 -29.70 17.83 -12.39
CA GLY A 230 -30.42 17.23 -11.26
C GLY A 230 -29.58 16.25 -10.46
N GLU A 231 -29.34 15.06 -11.01
CA GLU A 231 -28.80 13.93 -10.26
C GLU A 231 -27.94 13.07 -11.19
N TYR A 232 -26.75 12.71 -10.72
CA TYR A 232 -25.90 11.72 -11.38
C TYR A 232 -26.14 10.33 -10.80
N ASN A 233 -26.13 9.31 -11.63
CA ASN A 233 -26.31 7.93 -11.21
C ASN A 233 -24.96 7.20 -11.03
N ILE A 234 -24.98 6.06 -10.35
CA ILE A 234 -23.84 5.15 -10.24
C ILE A 234 -24.27 3.78 -10.77
N TYR A 235 -23.44 3.16 -11.60
CA TYR A 235 -23.74 1.83 -12.11
C TYR A 235 -23.97 0.81 -10.98
N PRO A 236 -25.04 -0.01 -11.06
CA PRO A 236 -25.35 -0.93 -9.98
C PRO A 236 -24.22 -1.90 -9.62
N HIS A 237 -23.46 -2.40 -10.59
CA HIS A 237 -22.37 -3.34 -10.30
C HIS A 237 -21.25 -2.68 -9.50
N HIS A 238 -20.99 -1.38 -9.65
CA HIS A 238 -19.99 -0.65 -8.87
C HIS A 238 -20.36 -0.51 -7.38
N VAL A 239 -21.62 -0.71 -7.02
CA VAL A 239 -22.14 -0.55 -5.65
C VAL A 239 -22.87 -1.81 -5.15
N GLY A 240 -22.43 -2.99 -5.61
CA GLY A 240 -22.89 -4.27 -5.08
C GLY A 240 -24.30 -4.67 -5.54
N GLY A 241 -24.73 -4.15 -6.69
CA GLY A 241 -26.03 -4.42 -7.31
C GLY A 241 -27.16 -3.49 -6.88
N LEU A 242 -26.86 -2.45 -6.10
CA LEU A 242 -27.86 -1.43 -5.74
C LEU A 242 -28.23 -0.60 -6.96
N VAL A 243 -29.52 -0.43 -7.20
CA VAL A 243 -30.04 0.40 -8.29
C VAL A 243 -30.44 1.76 -7.75
N ASP A 244 -30.52 2.77 -8.63
CA ASP A 244 -31.02 4.10 -8.27
C ASP A 244 -30.16 4.77 -7.18
N VAL A 245 -28.83 4.59 -7.26
CA VAL A 245 -27.88 5.25 -6.36
C VAL A 245 -27.51 6.58 -7.01
N LEU A 246 -28.11 7.65 -6.50
CA LEU A 246 -28.03 8.98 -7.08
C LEU A 246 -27.13 9.90 -6.24
N VAL A 247 -26.42 10.80 -6.91
CA VAL A 247 -25.59 11.87 -6.33
C VAL A 247 -26.15 13.19 -6.81
N LEU A 248 -26.52 14.07 -5.87
CA LEU A 248 -27.13 15.35 -6.20
C LEU A 248 -26.13 16.27 -6.91
N GLU A 249 -26.56 16.89 -8.01
CA GLU A 249 -25.85 17.98 -8.66
C GLU A 249 -26.21 19.32 -8.00
N ASP A 250 -25.25 20.24 -7.92
CA ASP A 250 -25.49 21.59 -7.40
C ASP A 250 -26.35 22.43 -8.37
N SER A 251 -27.09 23.40 -7.82
CA SER A 251 -28.01 24.25 -8.60
C SER A 251 -27.31 25.16 -9.60
N ASP A 252 -26.01 25.38 -9.43
CA ASP A 252 -25.20 26.23 -10.30
C ASP A 252 -24.71 25.48 -11.56
N SER A 253 -25.15 24.23 -11.76
CA SER A 253 -24.85 23.30 -12.86
C SER A 253 -23.38 22.92 -13.00
N GLY A 254 -23.11 21.66 -13.32
CA GLY A 254 -21.77 21.13 -13.59
C GLY A 254 -20.95 20.76 -12.36
N HIS A 255 -21.52 20.77 -11.17
CA HIS A 255 -20.81 20.43 -9.93
C HIS A 255 -21.59 19.44 -9.09
N LEU A 256 -20.91 18.61 -8.30
CA LEU A 256 -21.57 17.79 -7.30
C LEU A 256 -21.96 18.65 -6.09
N ALA A 257 -23.20 18.52 -5.63
CA ALA A 257 -23.74 19.30 -4.52
C ALA A 257 -22.94 19.05 -3.24
N GLY A 258 -22.56 20.12 -2.54
CA GLY A 258 -21.76 20.02 -1.33
C GLY A 258 -21.08 21.33 -0.95
N ASP A 259 -20.18 21.22 0.01
CA ASP A 259 -19.20 22.24 0.36
C ASP A 259 -17.81 21.60 0.56
N ALA A 260 -16.82 22.45 0.83
CA ALA A 260 -15.42 22.09 1.13
C ALA A 260 -15.23 20.93 2.13
N THR A 261 -16.20 20.70 3.01
CA THR A 261 -16.16 19.76 4.13
C THR A 261 -17.22 18.67 4.05
N THR A 262 -18.31 18.91 3.31
CA THR A 262 -19.52 18.10 3.35
C THR A 262 -20.29 18.14 2.02
N PRO A 263 -20.28 17.04 1.24
CA PRO A 263 -19.48 15.83 1.43
C PRO A 263 -17.98 16.07 1.24
N GLY A 264 -17.60 17.16 0.55
CA GLY A 264 -16.21 17.47 0.20
C GLY A 264 -15.73 16.77 -1.06
N PHE A 265 -16.64 16.55 -2.04
CA PHE A 265 -16.30 16.00 -3.35
C PHE A 265 -15.15 16.78 -4.01
N LEU A 266 -14.35 16.13 -4.85
CA LEU A 266 -13.41 16.87 -5.68
C LEU A 266 -14.19 17.83 -6.58
N MET A 267 -15.30 17.37 -7.17
CA MET A 267 -16.14 18.13 -8.11
C MET A 267 -17.03 19.18 -7.46
N ASN A 268 -16.64 19.68 -6.28
CA ASN A 268 -17.22 20.86 -5.66
C ASN A 268 -16.24 22.04 -5.77
N PRO A 269 -16.68 23.23 -6.19
CA PRO A 269 -15.78 24.35 -6.50
C PRO A 269 -15.15 24.97 -5.23
N GLY A 270 -15.66 24.65 -4.05
CA GLY A 270 -15.26 25.24 -2.78
C GLY A 270 -13.93 24.74 -2.20
N THR A 271 -12.88 24.55 -2.99
CA THR A 271 -11.58 24.04 -2.50
C THR A 271 -10.86 25.11 -1.66
N PRO A 272 -10.67 24.92 -0.34
CA PRO A 272 -9.97 25.89 0.48
C PRO A 272 -8.44 25.77 0.31
N PRO A 273 -7.68 26.84 0.56
CA PRO A 273 -6.23 26.75 0.66
C PRO A 273 -5.78 25.76 1.73
N GLY A 274 -4.56 25.24 1.59
CA GLY A 274 -3.96 24.39 2.60
C GLY A 274 -4.29 22.90 2.46
N ARG A 275 -4.94 22.50 1.35
CA ARG A 275 -5.41 21.14 1.14
C ARG A 275 -5.17 20.68 -0.29
N ARG A 276 -4.85 19.39 -0.43
CA ARG A 276 -4.92 18.67 -1.69
C ARG A 276 -6.11 17.71 -1.68
N TYR A 277 -6.97 17.82 -2.68
CA TYR A 277 -8.07 16.91 -2.96
C TYR A 277 -7.68 15.97 -4.09
N TYR A 278 -8.19 14.74 -4.04
CA TYR A 278 -8.06 13.76 -5.10
C TYR A 278 -9.46 13.30 -5.51
N PRO A 279 -9.63 12.72 -6.73
CA PRO A 279 -10.87 12.09 -7.11
C PRO A 279 -11.27 11.06 -6.05
N SER A 280 -12.45 11.24 -5.47
CA SER A 280 -13.05 10.25 -4.60
C SER A 280 -13.64 9.11 -5.42
N ALA A 281 -14.00 8.00 -4.76
CA ALA A 281 -14.76 6.96 -5.45
C ALA A 281 -16.05 7.53 -6.06
N THR A 282 -16.75 8.44 -5.38
CA THR A 282 -17.99 9.02 -5.91
C THR A 282 -17.75 9.83 -7.19
N ASP A 283 -16.71 10.67 -7.23
CA ASP A 283 -16.36 11.46 -8.42
C ASP A 283 -16.11 10.53 -9.63
N VAL A 284 -15.30 9.47 -9.43
CA VAL A 284 -14.95 8.52 -10.48
C VAL A 284 -16.15 7.71 -10.97
N LEU A 285 -17.01 7.26 -10.05
CA LEU A 285 -18.14 6.40 -10.40
C LEU A 285 -19.25 7.15 -11.13
N VAL A 286 -19.46 8.42 -10.80
CA VAL A 286 -20.38 9.30 -11.54
C VAL A 286 -19.87 9.53 -12.97
N ILE A 287 -18.59 9.93 -13.12
CA ILE A 287 -17.97 10.10 -14.44
C ILE A 287 -18.04 8.80 -15.25
N ALA A 288 -17.77 7.66 -14.61
CA ALA A 288 -17.82 6.37 -15.26
C ALA A 288 -19.23 6.04 -15.77
N GLU A 289 -20.28 6.39 -15.01
CA GLU A 289 -21.67 6.19 -15.42
C GLU A 289 -22.03 7.05 -16.63
N ASP A 290 -21.78 8.35 -16.52
CA ASP A 290 -22.03 9.36 -17.55
C ASP A 290 -21.34 9.01 -18.89
N GLN A 291 -20.09 8.54 -18.83
CA GLN A 291 -19.31 8.18 -20.02
C GLN A 291 -19.49 6.74 -20.51
N GLY A 292 -20.37 5.93 -19.88
CA GLY A 292 -20.54 4.54 -20.30
C GLY A 292 -19.38 3.60 -19.95
N ILE A 293 -18.50 4.00 -19.01
CA ILE A 293 -17.31 3.24 -18.60
C ILE A 293 -17.70 2.24 -17.50
N THR A 294 -17.69 0.95 -17.84
CA THR A 294 -18.06 -0.10 -16.88
C THR A 294 -16.91 -0.53 -15.97
N ASP A 295 -15.67 -0.34 -16.42
CA ASP A 295 -14.47 -0.77 -15.71
C ASP A 295 -13.76 0.46 -15.09
N VAL A 296 -13.70 0.50 -13.76
CA VAL A 296 -13.00 1.53 -12.99
C VAL A 296 -11.93 0.89 -12.13
N HIS A 297 -10.89 1.64 -11.79
CA HIS A 297 -9.81 1.16 -10.94
C HIS A 297 -9.48 2.19 -9.85
N LEU A 298 -10.22 2.11 -8.75
CA LEU A 298 -10.15 3.12 -7.69
C LEU A 298 -8.84 3.00 -6.90
N GLN A 299 -8.13 4.11 -6.68
CA GLN A 299 -6.93 4.12 -5.84
C GLN A 299 -7.19 3.64 -4.41
N ARG A 300 -8.41 3.87 -3.90
CA ARG A 300 -8.86 3.53 -2.55
C ARG A 300 -10.16 2.76 -2.65
N VAL A 301 -10.16 1.49 -2.26
CA VAL A 301 -11.28 0.58 -2.50
C VAL A 301 -11.84 0.05 -1.19
N GLY A 302 -13.14 0.26 -1.00
CA GLY A 302 -13.89 -0.25 0.15
C GLY A 302 -14.56 -1.58 -0.17
N SER A 303 -14.52 -2.52 0.78
CA SER A 303 -15.34 -3.73 0.71
C SER A 303 -16.77 -3.43 1.15
N ILE A 304 -17.73 -3.80 0.29
CA ILE A 304 -19.17 -3.58 0.48
C ILE A 304 -19.73 -4.52 1.54
N SER A 305 -19.34 -5.80 1.49
CA SER A 305 -19.87 -6.85 2.36
C SER A 305 -18.87 -8.01 2.51
N GLY A 306 -19.12 -8.87 3.50
CA GLY A 306 -18.38 -10.12 3.64
C GLY A 306 -18.61 -11.07 2.46
N GLY A 307 -17.70 -12.01 2.27
CA GLY A 307 -17.74 -12.95 1.14
C GLY A 307 -16.36 -13.30 0.61
N ALA A 308 -16.31 -13.77 -0.63
CA ALA A 308 -15.08 -14.13 -1.31
C ALA A 308 -14.32 -12.87 -1.75
N TRP A 309 -13.01 -12.80 -1.50
CA TRP A 309 -12.17 -11.67 -1.92
C TRP A 309 -12.19 -11.46 -3.44
N GLY A 310 -12.15 -12.53 -4.22
CA GLY A 310 -12.15 -12.48 -5.68
C GLY A 310 -13.52 -12.22 -6.31
N ASP A 311 -14.56 -11.98 -5.52
CA ASP A 311 -15.88 -11.61 -6.04
C ASP A 311 -15.96 -10.08 -6.21
N GLN A 312 -15.98 -9.62 -7.47
CA GLN A 312 -16.07 -8.21 -7.85
C GLN A 312 -17.24 -7.48 -7.17
N SER A 313 -18.38 -8.16 -6.97
CA SER A 313 -19.56 -7.55 -6.34
C SER A 313 -19.36 -7.16 -4.87
N LYS A 314 -18.22 -7.56 -4.27
CA LYS A 314 -17.85 -7.25 -2.89
C LYS A 314 -17.03 -5.98 -2.74
N TRP A 315 -16.70 -5.31 -3.84
CA TRP A 315 -15.83 -4.14 -3.85
C TRP A 315 -16.50 -2.95 -4.53
N ILE A 316 -16.34 -1.76 -3.96
CA ILE A 316 -16.73 -0.52 -4.62
C ILE A 316 -15.98 -0.40 -5.95
N GLY A 317 -16.68 -0.07 -7.03
CA GLY A 317 -16.13 -0.04 -8.39
C GLY A 317 -16.09 -1.39 -9.11
N ALA A 318 -16.60 -2.47 -8.49
CA ALA A 318 -16.62 -3.81 -9.08
C ALA A 318 -15.24 -4.35 -9.53
N ASP A 319 -14.17 -3.87 -8.92
CA ASP A 319 -12.82 -4.31 -9.22
C ASP A 319 -12.18 -5.01 -8.02
N VAL A 320 -11.56 -6.17 -8.28
CA VAL A 320 -10.91 -6.94 -7.21
C VAL A 320 -9.59 -6.25 -6.90
N PRO A 321 -9.31 -5.91 -5.63
CA PRO A 321 -8.15 -5.12 -5.31
C PRO A 321 -6.83 -5.78 -5.70
N ASP A 322 -5.87 -4.96 -6.12
CA ASP A 322 -4.50 -5.37 -6.41
C ASP A 322 -3.44 -4.52 -5.68
N ARG A 323 -2.16 -4.78 -5.99
CA ARG A 323 -0.98 -4.14 -5.38
C ARG A 323 -0.91 -2.62 -5.53
N THR A 324 -1.72 -1.99 -6.38
CA THR A 324 -1.71 -0.55 -6.60
C THR A 324 -2.75 0.18 -5.73
N GLN A 325 -3.70 -0.55 -5.14
CA GLN A 325 -4.85 0.02 -4.44
C GLN A 325 -4.72 -0.08 -2.91
N ASP A 326 -5.10 1.00 -2.23
CA ASP A 326 -5.28 1.01 -0.78
C ASP A 326 -6.65 0.42 -0.43
N VAL A 327 -6.66 -0.70 0.32
CA VAL A 327 -7.85 -1.54 0.54
C VAL A 327 -8.41 -1.36 1.94
N TYR A 328 -9.73 -1.27 2.05
CA TYR A 328 -10.44 -1.06 3.31
C TYR A 328 -11.56 -2.08 3.52
N ILE A 329 -11.53 -2.80 4.64
CA ILE A 329 -12.58 -3.77 5.02
C ILE A 329 -13.22 -3.30 6.32
N ARG A 330 -14.46 -2.79 6.26
CA ARG A 330 -15.14 -2.13 7.39
C ARG A 330 -16.60 -2.56 7.60
N HIS A 331 -17.03 -3.63 6.93
CA HIS A 331 -18.43 -4.07 6.90
C HIS A 331 -18.88 -4.93 8.10
N GLY A 332 -17.97 -5.29 9.01
CA GLY A 332 -18.26 -6.08 10.21
C GLY A 332 -18.41 -7.59 9.98
N GLY A 333 -18.18 -8.06 8.76
CA GLY A 333 -18.22 -9.47 8.37
C GLY A 333 -16.83 -10.07 8.13
N VAL A 334 -16.80 -11.21 7.44
CA VAL A 334 -15.57 -11.93 7.07
C VAL A 334 -15.34 -11.82 5.56
N SER A 335 -14.19 -11.30 5.16
CA SER A 335 -13.69 -11.42 3.78
C SER A 335 -12.76 -12.64 3.69
N THR A 336 -13.08 -13.59 2.82
CA THR A 336 -12.37 -14.88 2.69
C THR A 336 -11.61 -14.94 1.37
N LEU A 337 -10.32 -15.25 1.42
CA LEU A 337 -9.53 -15.47 0.22
C LEU A 337 -9.95 -16.78 -0.45
N ASN A 338 -10.57 -16.67 -1.62
CA ASN A 338 -10.85 -17.77 -2.55
C ASN A 338 -9.81 -17.89 -3.69
N ALA A 339 -8.89 -16.93 -3.73
CA ALA A 339 -7.70 -16.88 -4.57
C ALA A 339 -6.61 -16.11 -3.81
N ASP A 340 -5.39 -16.09 -4.33
CA ASP A 340 -4.36 -15.20 -3.82
C ASP A 340 -4.78 -13.74 -4.02
N ALA A 341 -4.42 -12.88 -3.08
CA ALA A 341 -4.84 -11.49 -3.02
C ALA A 341 -3.63 -10.56 -2.87
N GLU A 342 -3.74 -9.39 -3.50
CA GLU A 342 -2.74 -8.33 -3.43
C GLU A 342 -3.39 -7.03 -2.95
N ALA A 343 -2.61 -6.16 -2.30
CA ALA A 343 -3.01 -4.82 -1.90
C ALA A 343 -1.78 -3.91 -1.79
N LYS A 344 -1.91 -2.63 -2.10
CA LYS A 344 -0.87 -1.63 -1.75
C LYS A 344 -0.78 -1.49 -0.23
N SER A 345 -1.91 -1.22 0.40
CA SER A 345 -2.09 -1.23 1.86
C SER A 345 -3.42 -1.89 2.18
N LEU A 346 -3.56 -2.49 3.36
CA LEU A 346 -4.81 -3.11 3.78
C LEU A 346 -5.17 -2.67 5.20
N ILE A 347 -6.33 -2.04 5.36
CA ILE A 347 -6.87 -1.64 6.66
C ILE A 347 -8.17 -2.40 6.93
N ILE A 348 -8.15 -3.21 7.98
CA ILE A 348 -9.30 -3.99 8.45
C ILE A 348 -9.85 -3.28 9.70
N GLY A 349 -11.04 -2.72 9.57
CA GLY A 349 -11.74 -1.98 10.61
C GLY A 349 -12.34 -2.90 11.68
N SER A 350 -12.58 -2.34 12.86
CA SER A 350 -13.08 -3.12 14.01
C SER A 350 -14.38 -3.88 13.68
N GLY A 351 -14.51 -5.08 14.23
CA GLY A 351 -15.62 -5.99 13.97
C GLY A 351 -15.55 -6.72 12.63
N SER A 352 -14.68 -6.31 11.70
CA SER A 352 -14.44 -7.02 10.45
C SER A 352 -13.33 -8.07 10.60
N SER A 353 -13.22 -8.96 9.63
CA SER A 353 -12.14 -9.94 9.60
C SER A 353 -11.73 -10.38 8.20
N VAL A 354 -10.49 -10.86 8.10
CA VAL A 354 -9.96 -11.51 6.89
C VAL A 354 -9.58 -12.95 7.20
N ALA A 355 -10.07 -13.88 6.39
CA ALA A 355 -9.71 -15.29 6.43
C ALA A 355 -8.86 -15.64 5.20
N VAL A 356 -7.56 -15.79 5.41
CA VAL A 356 -6.55 -16.07 4.37
C VAL A 356 -6.66 -17.51 3.84
N GLN A 357 -7.27 -18.42 4.61
CA GLN A 357 -7.39 -19.84 4.23
C GLN A 357 -6.01 -20.45 3.92
N ASP A 358 -5.91 -21.23 2.85
CA ASP A 358 -4.70 -21.85 2.30
C ASP A 358 -4.05 -20.99 1.20
N ARG A 359 -4.36 -19.68 1.16
CA ARG A 359 -3.95 -18.75 0.11
C ARG A 359 -2.90 -17.76 0.56
N GLN A 360 -2.38 -16.99 -0.39
CA GLN A 360 -1.47 -15.88 -0.12
C GLN A 360 -2.19 -14.54 -0.10
N LEU A 361 -1.94 -13.74 0.93
CA LEU A 361 -2.25 -12.32 0.99
C LEU A 361 -0.94 -11.53 0.96
N SER A 362 -0.71 -10.75 -0.10
CA SER A 362 0.46 -9.88 -0.27
C SER A 362 0.05 -8.42 -0.12
N VAL A 363 0.73 -7.69 0.77
CA VAL A 363 0.50 -6.26 1.04
C VAL A 363 1.81 -5.52 0.91
N ASP A 364 1.98 -4.72 -0.15
CA ASP A 364 3.27 -4.07 -0.43
C ASP A 364 3.69 -3.09 0.69
N GLY A 365 2.72 -2.39 1.27
CA GLY A 365 2.87 -1.44 2.34
C GLY A 365 2.50 -2.01 3.71
N THR A 366 1.45 -1.45 4.32
CA THR A 366 1.06 -1.78 5.70
C THR A 366 -0.24 -2.57 5.74
N LEU A 367 -0.22 -3.71 6.46
CA LEU A 367 -1.41 -4.44 6.90
C LEU A 367 -1.80 -3.98 8.31
N THR A 368 -2.97 -3.34 8.45
CA THR A 368 -3.50 -2.84 9.72
C THR A 368 -4.80 -3.56 10.12
N PHE A 369 -4.91 -4.05 11.36
CA PHE A 369 -6.13 -4.74 11.86
C PHE A 369 -6.43 -4.48 13.35
N ASN A 370 -6.26 -3.23 13.81
CA ASN A 370 -6.50 -2.87 15.21
C ASN A 370 -7.99 -3.00 15.60
N GLY A 371 -8.33 -4.05 16.36
CA GLY A 371 -9.71 -4.37 16.76
C GLY A 371 -10.50 -5.21 15.74
N ALA A 372 -9.82 -5.68 14.69
CA ALA A 372 -10.31 -6.62 13.69
C ALA A 372 -9.62 -7.98 13.85
N ALA A 373 -10.05 -9.02 13.13
CA ALA A 373 -9.41 -10.34 13.17
C ALA A 373 -8.81 -10.76 11.82
N VAL A 374 -7.65 -11.40 11.87
CA VAL A 374 -7.02 -12.03 10.70
C VAL A 374 -6.75 -13.48 11.04
N SER A 375 -7.18 -14.40 10.18
CA SER A 375 -7.00 -15.84 10.40
C SER A 375 -6.38 -16.53 9.20
N MET A 376 -5.57 -17.55 9.47
CA MET A 376 -4.87 -18.34 8.46
C MET A 376 -5.08 -19.84 8.72
N ALA A 377 -5.42 -20.58 7.67
CA ALA A 377 -5.46 -22.03 7.69
C ALA A 377 -4.05 -22.60 7.36
N PRO A 378 -3.82 -23.91 7.52
CA PRO A 378 -2.59 -24.54 7.03
C PRO A 378 -2.34 -24.23 5.54
N GLY A 379 -1.10 -23.89 5.18
CA GLY A 379 -0.73 -23.46 3.83
C GLY A 379 -0.91 -21.95 3.57
N GLY A 380 -1.72 -21.26 4.38
CA GLY A 380 -1.95 -19.83 4.25
C GLY A 380 -0.69 -19.00 4.49
N THR A 381 -0.52 -17.92 3.73
CA THR A 381 0.62 -17.01 3.83
C THR A 381 0.15 -15.56 3.89
N ILE A 382 0.69 -14.79 4.84
CA ILE A 382 0.61 -13.33 4.84
C ILE A 382 2.00 -12.79 4.57
N GLU A 383 2.10 -11.90 3.59
CA GLU A 383 3.30 -11.13 3.32
C GLU A 383 2.96 -9.65 3.38
N ALA A 384 3.59 -8.89 4.28
CA ALA A 384 3.38 -7.45 4.37
C ALA A 384 4.68 -6.74 4.74
N ASN A 385 4.98 -5.58 4.18
CA ASN A 385 6.18 -4.86 4.61
C ASN A 385 6.08 -4.47 6.11
N THR A 386 4.95 -3.92 6.52
CA THR A 386 4.64 -3.67 7.94
C THR A 386 3.32 -4.30 8.35
N ILE A 387 3.29 -4.92 9.53
CA ILE A 387 2.08 -5.44 10.17
C ILE A 387 1.79 -4.63 11.44
N ASN A 388 0.61 -4.00 11.50
CA ASN A 388 0.14 -3.24 12.65
C ASN A 388 -1.19 -3.84 13.16
N GLY A 389 -1.16 -4.56 14.27
CA GLY A 389 -2.37 -5.18 14.77
C GLY A 389 -2.21 -5.77 16.16
N THR A 390 -3.33 -5.99 16.83
CA THR A 390 -3.30 -6.65 18.15
C THR A 390 -3.03 -8.13 17.95
N ASN A 391 -1.89 -8.63 18.46
CA ASN A 391 -1.46 -10.00 18.20
C ASN A 391 -2.53 -11.08 18.52
N GLY A 392 -3.33 -10.90 19.58
CA GLY A 392 -4.42 -11.83 19.93
C GLY A 392 -5.52 -11.98 18.86
N THR A 393 -5.50 -11.13 17.85
CA THR A 393 -6.46 -11.15 16.73
C THR A 393 -5.85 -11.65 15.42
N LEU A 394 -4.53 -11.88 15.37
CA LEU A 394 -3.86 -12.60 14.29
C LEU A 394 -3.76 -14.08 14.66
N THR A 395 -4.71 -14.87 14.17
CA THR A 395 -4.76 -16.32 14.43
C THR A 395 -4.05 -17.08 13.31
N THR A 396 -2.91 -17.66 13.64
CA THR A 396 -2.18 -18.56 12.74
C THR A 396 -2.46 -20.02 13.11
N THR A 397 -2.30 -20.93 12.14
CA THR A 397 -2.39 -22.38 12.32
C THR A 397 -1.05 -23.03 11.96
N ALA A 398 -0.76 -24.22 12.47
CA ALA A 398 0.39 -25.00 12.01
C ALA A 398 0.38 -25.14 10.48
N GLY A 399 1.54 -25.00 9.84
CA GLY A 399 1.73 -24.97 8.40
C GLY A 399 1.43 -23.62 7.73
N SER A 400 1.11 -22.57 8.49
CA SER A 400 0.93 -21.21 7.95
C SER A 400 2.22 -20.38 8.06
N MET A 401 2.33 -19.28 7.30
CA MET A 401 3.53 -18.45 7.27
C MET A 401 3.22 -16.95 7.32
N VAL A 402 3.88 -16.21 8.21
CA VAL A 402 3.80 -14.74 8.28
C VAL A 402 5.16 -14.14 7.92
N ARG A 403 5.19 -13.26 6.92
CA ARG A 403 6.40 -12.58 6.42
C ARG A 403 6.29 -11.07 6.61
N PHE A 404 7.28 -10.43 7.23
CA PHE A 404 7.31 -8.97 7.40
C PHE A 404 8.70 -8.36 7.58
N ASN A 405 8.76 -7.02 7.52
CA ASN A 405 9.91 -6.23 7.95
C ASN A 405 9.67 -5.46 9.24
N GLY A 406 8.43 -4.99 9.45
CA GLY A 406 7.99 -4.34 10.68
C GLY A 406 6.78 -5.05 11.29
N PHE A 407 6.72 -5.08 12.63
CA PHE A 407 5.58 -5.60 13.38
C PHE A 407 5.31 -4.73 14.61
N THR A 408 4.05 -4.35 14.82
CA THR A 408 3.60 -3.59 16.00
C THR A 408 2.36 -4.29 16.58
N ALA A 409 2.46 -4.78 17.83
CA ALA A 409 1.43 -5.63 18.46
C ALA A 409 0.26 -4.88 19.12
N GLY A 410 0.09 -3.59 18.83
CA GLY A 410 -0.83 -2.72 19.58
C GLY A 410 -0.44 -2.65 21.06
N THR A 411 -1.35 -3.08 21.95
CA THR A 411 -1.14 -3.09 23.41
C THR A 411 -0.59 -4.40 23.97
N SER A 412 -0.39 -5.42 23.13
CA SER A 412 0.10 -6.73 23.60
C SER A 412 1.60 -6.70 23.85
N THR A 413 2.03 -7.28 24.98
CA THR A 413 3.45 -7.48 25.31
C THR A 413 4.00 -8.82 24.81
N SER A 414 3.15 -9.64 24.18
CA SER A 414 3.55 -10.93 23.60
C SER A 414 3.01 -11.12 22.18
N ALA A 415 3.83 -11.75 21.34
CA ALA A 415 3.46 -12.24 20.02
C ALA A 415 3.51 -13.78 19.98
N SER A 416 2.52 -14.42 19.36
CA SER A 416 2.41 -15.87 19.32
C SER A 416 1.89 -16.33 17.97
N PHE A 417 2.65 -17.21 17.32
CA PHE A 417 2.35 -17.75 16.00
C PHE A 417 2.38 -19.28 16.07
N ASN A 418 1.30 -19.95 15.67
CA ASN A 418 1.26 -21.41 15.56
C ASN A 418 1.93 -21.93 14.29
N GLY A 419 2.24 -21.05 13.34
CA GLY A 419 2.99 -21.34 12.12
C GLY A 419 4.43 -20.84 12.17
N SER A 420 4.98 -20.59 10.98
CA SER A 420 6.32 -20.04 10.76
C SER A 420 6.29 -18.52 10.61
N VAL A 421 7.40 -17.86 10.97
CA VAL A 421 7.61 -16.41 10.83
C VAL A 421 8.90 -16.17 10.05
N ALA A 422 8.86 -15.24 9.11
CA ALA A 422 10.04 -14.79 8.37
C ALA A 422 10.19 -13.26 8.43
N ILE A 423 11.38 -12.80 8.85
CA ILE A 423 11.77 -11.40 8.94
C ILE A 423 12.73 -11.07 7.80
N GLY A 424 12.61 -9.87 7.22
CA GLY A 424 13.40 -9.50 6.06
C GLY A 424 12.73 -9.91 4.76
N TYR A 425 11.42 -9.70 4.70
CA TYR A 425 10.63 -9.83 3.50
C TYR A 425 10.98 -8.69 2.51
N ASN A 426 10.92 -8.93 1.22
CA ASN A 426 11.12 -7.87 0.23
C ASN A 426 10.09 -8.02 -0.88
N THR A 427 9.20 -7.04 -1.00
CA THR A 427 8.38 -6.82 -2.19
C THR A 427 9.01 -5.86 -3.16
N ALA A 428 10.09 -5.15 -2.76
CA ALA A 428 10.53 -3.92 -3.41
C ALA A 428 10.38 -4.04 -4.92
N GLN A 429 9.40 -3.30 -5.44
CA GLN A 429 9.50 -2.79 -6.79
C GLN A 429 10.93 -2.28 -6.93
N ALA A 430 11.64 -2.78 -7.94
CA ALA A 430 12.99 -2.36 -8.22
C ALA A 430 13.02 -0.82 -8.30
N GLY A 431 13.53 -0.15 -7.27
CA GLY A 431 13.57 1.32 -7.18
C GLY A 431 13.06 1.96 -5.89
N SER A 432 12.25 1.30 -5.05
CA SER A 432 11.82 1.90 -3.77
C SER A 432 12.94 1.80 -2.73
N GLY A 433 13.66 2.90 -2.49
CA GLY A 433 14.86 2.96 -1.64
C GLY A 433 14.69 2.69 -0.14
N THR A 434 13.55 2.19 0.33
CA THR A 434 13.29 1.90 1.74
C THR A 434 13.63 0.46 2.09
N PHE A 435 14.93 0.18 2.17
CA PHE A 435 15.41 -1.07 2.76
C PHE A 435 15.26 -0.98 4.28
N PHE A 436 14.27 -1.66 4.85
CA PHE A 436 14.23 -1.90 6.28
C PHE A 436 15.37 -2.84 6.65
N SER A 437 16.47 -2.25 7.14
CA SER A 437 17.68 -3.01 7.49
C SER A 437 17.62 -3.60 8.90
N SER A 438 16.68 -3.15 9.75
CA SER A 438 16.60 -3.54 11.15
C SER A 438 15.17 -3.59 11.68
N PHE A 439 14.80 -4.73 12.25
CA PHE A 439 13.61 -4.94 13.05
C PHE A 439 14.01 -5.02 14.53
N ASP A 440 13.52 -4.07 15.31
CA ASP A 440 13.63 -4.04 16.77
C ASP A 440 12.24 -4.29 17.38
N PRO A 441 12.02 -5.44 18.06
CA PRO A 441 10.77 -5.78 18.69
C PRO A 441 10.60 -5.16 20.08
N SER A 442 11.40 -4.18 20.52
CA SER A 442 11.47 -3.66 21.91
C SER A 442 10.13 -3.31 22.59
N THR A 443 9.02 -3.21 21.86
CA THR A 443 7.66 -3.10 22.40
C THR A 443 7.01 -4.42 22.84
N ILE A 444 7.56 -5.57 22.43
CA ILE A 444 7.05 -6.93 22.64
C ILE A 444 8.15 -7.77 23.28
N SER A 445 7.94 -8.15 24.54
CA SER A 445 8.95 -8.84 25.34
C SER A 445 9.00 -10.35 25.11
N ASN A 446 7.93 -10.95 24.58
CA ASN A 446 7.87 -12.40 24.38
C ASN A 446 7.37 -12.76 22.98
N TRP A 447 8.14 -13.56 22.26
CA TRP A 447 7.83 -14.07 20.93
C TRP A 447 7.80 -15.59 20.93
N ASN A 448 6.66 -16.18 20.59
CA ASN A 448 6.50 -17.62 20.48
C ASN A 448 6.18 -17.99 19.03
N VAL A 449 7.06 -18.73 18.38
CA VAL A 449 6.89 -19.21 17.01
C VAL A 449 6.87 -20.73 17.02
N ALA A 450 5.72 -21.36 16.87
CA ALA A 450 5.59 -22.80 17.07
C ALA A 450 6.36 -23.63 16.02
N GLU A 451 6.71 -23.04 14.88
CA GLU A 451 7.49 -23.70 13.81
C GLU A 451 8.85 -23.02 13.60
N GLN A 452 9.10 -22.45 12.42
CA GLN A 452 10.39 -21.85 12.07
C GLN A 452 10.37 -20.32 12.26
N LEU A 453 11.41 -19.77 12.89
CA LEU A 453 11.77 -18.36 12.77
C LEU A 453 12.91 -18.21 11.76
N ALA A 454 12.67 -17.50 10.67
CA ALA A 454 13.66 -17.17 9.65
C ALA A 454 13.98 -15.66 9.65
N VAL A 455 15.25 -15.30 9.49
CA VAL A 455 15.71 -13.91 9.37
C VAL A 455 16.55 -13.77 8.11
N GLY A 456 16.28 -12.75 7.28
CA GLY A 456 16.90 -12.58 5.96
C GLY A 456 16.24 -13.45 4.88
N ASP A 457 14.90 -13.40 4.80
CA ASP A 457 14.10 -14.23 3.89
C ASP A 457 14.29 -13.90 2.41
N LYS A 458 13.88 -12.70 1.97
CA LYS A 458 13.96 -12.20 0.58
C LYS A 458 14.77 -10.90 0.43
N ASN A 459 15.13 -10.26 1.54
CA ASN A 459 15.89 -9.02 1.54
C ASN A 459 17.39 -9.31 1.65
N THR A 460 18.18 -8.58 0.87
CA THR A 460 19.65 -8.67 0.85
C THR A 460 20.32 -8.27 2.16
N SER A 461 19.62 -7.53 3.04
CA SER A 461 20.11 -7.18 4.37
C SER A 461 18.96 -6.97 5.35
N SER A 462 18.79 -7.89 6.30
CA SER A 462 17.80 -7.73 7.37
C SER A 462 18.38 -8.10 8.71
N THR A 463 18.22 -7.23 9.68
CA THR A 463 18.68 -7.41 11.05
C THR A 463 17.50 -7.63 11.97
N LEU A 464 17.52 -8.68 12.77
CA LEU A 464 16.68 -8.81 13.95
C LEU A 464 17.52 -8.42 15.18
N ILE A 465 17.05 -7.44 15.94
CA ILE A 465 17.61 -7.08 17.23
C ILE A 465 16.78 -7.77 18.32
N ILE A 466 17.44 -8.46 19.24
CA ILE A 466 16.84 -9.05 20.43
C ILE A 466 17.55 -8.41 21.62
N ASP A 467 16.98 -7.33 22.12
CA ASP A 467 17.53 -6.55 23.22
C ASP A 467 16.49 -6.25 24.30
N ASN A 468 16.87 -5.45 25.32
CA ASN A 468 15.96 -4.94 26.35
C ASN A 468 15.11 -6.01 27.06
N GLY A 469 15.64 -7.23 27.19
CA GLY A 469 14.94 -8.34 27.83
C GLY A 469 13.94 -9.09 26.93
N ALA A 470 13.94 -8.82 25.62
CA ALA A 470 13.09 -9.53 24.65
C ALA A 470 13.49 -11.00 24.54
N THR A 471 12.50 -11.89 24.49
CA THR A 471 12.70 -13.33 24.39
C THR A 471 12.00 -13.89 23.16
N PHE A 472 12.70 -14.76 22.43
CA PHE A 472 12.18 -15.51 21.30
C PHE A 472 12.25 -17.00 21.58
N VAL A 473 11.16 -17.71 21.30
CA VAL A 473 11.07 -19.18 21.34
C VAL A 473 10.60 -19.64 19.97
N SER A 474 11.31 -20.62 19.40
CA SER A 474 10.95 -21.21 18.12
C SER A 474 11.17 -22.73 18.10
N ALA A 475 10.47 -23.47 17.24
CA ALA A 475 10.79 -24.90 17.07
C ALA A 475 12.05 -25.10 16.24
N SER A 476 12.32 -24.24 15.25
CA SER A 476 13.59 -24.20 14.52
C SER A 476 13.94 -22.76 14.13
N GLY A 477 15.21 -22.53 13.80
CA GLY A 477 15.68 -21.21 13.39
C GLY A 477 16.46 -21.23 12.08
N ARG A 478 16.40 -20.12 11.35
CA ARG A 478 17.23 -19.85 10.17
C ARG A 478 17.72 -18.40 10.17
N VAL A 479 19.01 -18.19 9.94
CA VAL A 479 19.62 -16.85 9.76
C VAL A 479 20.31 -16.80 8.39
N GLY A 480 19.77 -15.96 7.51
CA GLY A 480 20.08 -15.84 6.08
C GLY A 480 19.36 -16.86 5.19
N ALA A 481 19.51 -16.70 3.87
CA ALA A 481 18.84 -17.53 2.88
C ALA A 481 19.49 -18.91 2.74
N GLY A 482 18.66 -19.94 2.46
CA GLY A 482 19.13 -21.30 2.21
C GLY A 482 19.85 -21.50 0.87
N THR A 483 19.74 -20.53 -0.03
CA THR A 483 20.28 -20.54 -1.41
C THR A 483 21.12 -19.30 -1.68
N ILE A 484 22.16 -19.46 -2.50
CA ILE A 484 23.09 -18.40 -2.91
C ILE A 484 22.31 -17.28 -3.61
N GLY A 485 22.35 -16.05 -3.08
CA GLY A 485 21.92 -14.84 -3.79
C GLY A 485 20.54 -14.25 -3.50
N SER A 486 19.84 -14.60 -2.41
CA SER A 486 18.50 -14.00 -2.15
C SER A 486 18.17 -13.53 -0.72
N GLY A 487 19.08 -13.60 0.24
CA GLY A 487 18.91 -12.82 1.48
C GLY A 487 20.02 -13.01 2.50
N GLN A 488 20.53 -11.90 3.07
CA GLN A 488 21.46 -11.94 4.21
C GLN A 488 20.70 -11.55 5.47
N GLY A 489 20.73 -12.46 6.46
CA GLY A 489 20.11 -12.25 7.75
C GLY A 489 21.16 -11.94 8.80
N THR A 490 20.90 -10.94 9.62
CA THR A 490 21.67 -10.64 10.83
C THR A 490 20.76 -10.82 12.03
N VAL A 491 21.23 -11.48 13.09
CA VAL A 491 20.55 -11.55 14.38
C VAL A 491 21.51 -11.06 15.46
N ASN A 492 21.10 -10.06 16.23
CA ASN A 492 21.87 -9.55 17.36
C ASN A 492 21.10 -9.84 18.65
N ILE A 493 21.67 -10.64 19.54
CA ILE A 493 21.12 -10.93 20.86
C ILE A 493 21.97 -10.19 21.89
N ASP A 494 21.45 -9.13 22.46
CA ASP A 494 22.22 -8.21 23.29
C ASP A 494 21.50 -7.84 24.60
N GLY A 495 22.25 -7.78 25.70
CA GLY A 495 21.73 -7.32 26.98
C GLY A 495 21.16 -8.42 27.88
N LEU A 496 21.02 -8.08 29.17
CA LEU A 496 20.49 -8.97 30.20
C LEU A 496 19.01 -9.29 29.94
N GLY A 497 18.67 -10.58 30.00
CA GLY A 497 17.30 -11.07 29.80
C GLY A 497 16.95 -11.31 28.32
N SER A 498 17.74 -10.79 27.40
CA SER A 498 17.53 -10.97 25.96
C SER A 498 17.91 -12.39 25.53
N SER A 499 17.00 -13.09 24.85
CA SER A 499 17.28 -14.48 24.49
C SER A 499 16.56 -14.98 23.24
N TRP A 500 17.17 -15.97 22.59
CA TRP A 500 16.52 -16.81 21.60
C TRP A 500 16.72 -18.28 21.96
N THR A 501 15.62 -19.03 22.00
CA THR A 501 15.61 -20.48 22.23
C THR A 501 14.98 -21.18 21.04
N THR A 502 15.69 -22.14 20.46
CA THR A 502 15.14 -23.07 19.47
C THR A 502 15.00 -24.45 20.10
N SER A 503 13.85 -25.13 19.98
CA SER A 503 13.73 -26.52 20.48
C SER A 503 14.39 -27.54 19.55
N GLY A 504 14.54 -27.20 18.27
CA GLY A 504 15.16 -27.98 17.21
C GLY A 504 16.40 -27.29 16.64
N ALA A 505 16.69 -27.56 15.36
CA ALA A 505 17.90 -27.10 14.69
C ALA A 505 17.88 -25.59 14.40
N LEU A 506 19.07 -25.00 14.37
CA LEU A 506 19.34 -23.63 13.94
C LEU A 506 20.34 -23.66 12.78
N ALA A 507 19.98 -23.09 11.64
CA ALA A 507 20.87 -22.95 10.50
C ALA A 507 21.28 -21.48 10.30
N VAL A 508 22.58 -21.22 10.21
CA VAL A 508 23.15 -19.91 9.85
C VAL A 508 23.79 -20.05 8.47
N ARG A 509 23.13 -19.50 7.46
CA ARG A 509 23.47 -19.66 6.04
C ARG A 509 23.49 -18.30 5.36
N SER A 510 24.68 -17.84 4.97
CA SER A 510 24.89 -16.47 4.48
C SER A 510 24.37 -15.39 5.43
N GLY A 511 24.50 -15.64 6.73
CA GLY A 511 24.00 -14.75 7.77
C GLY A 511 24.99 -14.54 8.92
N LEU A 512 24.73 -13.50 9.70
CA LEU A 512 25.50 -13.13 10.88
C LEU A 512 24.63 -13.33 12.13
N LEU A 513 25.13 -14.08 13.10
CA LEU A 513 24.50 -14.22 14.42
C LEU A 513 25.48 -13.71 15.48
N SER A 514 25.08 -12.70 16.25
CA SER A 514 25.88 -12.09 17.30
C SER A 514 25.20 -12.24 18.65
N ILE A 515 25.97 -12.58 19.69
CA ILE A 515 25.51 -12.71 21.08
C ILE A 515 26.45 -11.91 21.97
N ALA A 516 25.92 -10.89 22.65
CA ALA A 516 26.70 -9.94 23.44
C ALA A 516 26.02 -9.54 24.76
N ASN A 517 26.80 -8.94 25.66
CA ASN A 517 26.38 -8.32 26.94
C ASN A 517 25.32 -9.10 27.75
N GLN A 518 25.55 -10.40 27.96
CA GLN A 518 24.67 -11.35 28.68
C GLN A 518 23.43 -11.83 27.91
N GLY A 519 23.33 -11.51 26.62
CA GLY A 519 22.39 -12.15 25.71
C GLY A 519 22.61 -13.66 25.64
N ARG A 520 21.54 -14.41 25.38
CA ARG A 520 21.55 -15.88 25.41
C ARG A 520 20.95 -16.52 24.17
N LEU A 521 21.68 -17.46 23.56
CA LEU A 521 21.16 -18.39 22.56
C LEU A 521 21.13 -19.81 23.12
N THR A 522 19.99 -20.50 22.98
CA THR A 522 19.84 -21.92 23.32
C THR A 522 19.33 -22.68 22.09
N VAL A 523 20.06 -23.70 21.64
CA VAL A 523 19.71 -24.55 20.49
C VAL A 523 19.51 -25.98 20.96
N GLY A 524 18.26 -26.44 20.91
CA GLY A 524 17.84 -27.79 21.31
C GLY A 524 18.28 -28.90 20.33
N GLY A 525 18.49 -28.53 19.05
CA GLY A 525 18.96 -29.42 18.00
C GLY A 525 20.40 -29.15 17.57
N ALA A 526 20.68 -29.39 16.28
CA ALA A 526 21.98 -29.09 15.68
C ALA A 526 22.11 -27.60 15.33
N LEU A 527 23.32 -27.07 15.48
CA LEU A 527 23.71 -25.76 14.96
C LEU A 527 24.52 -25.97 13.67
N ASP A 528 24.00 -25.53 12.52
CA ASP A 528 24.64 -25.64 11.21
C ASP A 528 25.09 -24.27 10.70
N VAL A 529 26.39 -24.02 10.62
CA VAL A 529 26.97 -22.75 10.16
C VAL A 529 27.69 -22.99 8.84
N ARG A 530 27.16 -22.46 7.73
CA ARG A 530 27.75 -22.64 6.39
C ARG A 530 27.66 -21.37 5.57
N GLY A 531 28.78 -20.92 5.03
CA GLY A 531 28.79 -19.86 4.02
C GLY A 531 28.05 -20.29 2.75
N ALA A 532 27.55 -19.31 2.00
CA ALA A 532 27.38 -19.46 0.56
C ALA A 532 28.66 -19.00 -0.12
N SER A 533 28.92 -19.46 -1.34
CA SER A 533 30.06 -19.02 -2.16
C SER A 533 30.23 -17.49 -2.11
N GLY A 534 31.25 -17.02 -1.39
CA GLY A 534 31.60 -15.59 -1.27
C GLY A 534 30.92 -14.81 -0.13
N VAL A 535 30.06 -15.41 0.68
CA VAL A 535 29.45 -14.78 1.87
C VAL A 535 29.68 -15.65 3.11
N ALA A 536 30.57 -15.19 3.98
CA ALA A 536 30.86 -15.87 5.24
C ALA A 536 29.61 -15.91 6.13
N SER A 537 29.35 -17.07 6.73
CA SER A 537 28.42 -17.19 7.85
C SER A 537 29.19 -17.16 9.15
N GLN A 538 28.69 -16.41 10.13
CA GLN A 538 29.42 -16.16 11.37
C GLN A 538 28.50 -16.28 12.57
N VAL A 539 29.02 -16.90 13.63
CA VAL A 539 28.44 -16.86 14.97
C VAL A 539 29.47 -16.19 15.88
N ASN A 540 29.17 -14.99 16.35
CA ASN A 540 30.03 -14.19 17.20
C ASN A 540 29.50 -14.20 18.64
N ILE A 541 30.36 -14.53 19.59
CA ILE A 541 30.04 -14.47 21.03
C ILE A 541 31.02 -13.50 21.68
N ALA A 542 30.50 -12.41 22.23
CA ALA A 542 31.29 -11.35 22.85
C ALA A 542 30.78 -11.05 24.26
N SER A 543 31.60 -10.35 25.06
CA SER A 543 31.18 -9.65 26.29
C SER A 543 30.18 -10.40 27.17
N SER A 544 30.55 -11.56 27.73
CA SER A 544 29.70 -12.41 28.59
C SER A 544 28.42 -13.01 27.96
N GLY A 545 28.24 -12.91 26.64
CA GLY A 545 27.19 -13.64 25.92
C GLY A 545 27.32 -15.16 26.07
N THR A 546 26.21 -15.89 26.02
CA THR A 546 26.20 -17.35 26.24
C THR A 546 25.50 -18.12 25.12
N LEU A 547 26.16 -19.18 24.64
CA LEU A 547 25.63 -20.15 23.67
C LEU A 547 25.51 -21.54 24.32
N PHE A 548 24.32 -22.12 24.29
CA PHE A 548 24.08 -23.51 24.67
C PHE A 548 23.57 -24.31 23.47
N VAL A 549 24.24 -25.41 23.13
CA VAL A 549 23.83 -26.33 22.06
C VAL A 549 23.77 -27.74 22.63
N THR A 550 22.61 -28.40 22.53
CA THR A 550 22.45 -29.79 22.99
C THR A 550 22.69 -30.83 21.90
N GLY A 551 22.65 -30.43 20.62
CA GLY A 551 23.01 -31.26 19.48
C GLY A 551 24.45 -31.05 18.98
N GLY A 552 24.71 -31.52 17.75
CA GLY A 552 26.00 -31.32 17.07
C GLY A 552 26.17 -29.91 16.51
N VAL A 553 27.41 -29.43 16.46
CA VAL A 553 27.79 -28.21 15.73
C VAL A 553 28.48 -28.61 14.44
N THR A 554 27.96 -28.15 13.30
CA THR A 554 28.59 -28.34 11.99
C THR A 554 29.05 -27.00 11.46
N VAL A 555 30.31 -26.93 11.04
CA VAL A 555 30.89 -25.76 10.36
C VAL A 555 31.30 -26.19 8.96
N GLY A 556 30.65 -25.64 7.94
CA GLY A 556 30.96 -25.91 6.53
C GLY A 556 32.11 -25.06 6.00
N PRO A 557 32.67 -25.43 4.82
CA PRO A 557 33.67 -24.60 4.15
C PRO A 557 33.12 -23.20 3.83
N PHE A 558 34.02 -22.21 3.88
CA PHE A 558 33.76 -20.81 3.53
C PHE A 558 33.70 -20.58 2.03
#